data_AF-A0A382HDM8-F1
#
_entry.id   AF-A0A382HDM8-F1
#
_cell.length_a   1.000
_cell.length_b   1.000
_cell.length_c   1.000
_cell.angle_alpha   90.00
_cell.angle_beta   90.00
_cell.angle_gamma   90.00
#
_symmetry.space_group_name_H-M   'P 1'
#
loop_
_entity.id
_entity.type
_entity.pdbx_description
1 polymer ?
#
loop_
_entity_poly.entity_id
_entity_poly.type
_entity_poly.pdbx_seq_one_letter_code
_entity_poly.pdbx_strand_id
1 'polypeptide(L)'
;MAHWLFLAGFLAACGVAQAVEPEVHFPKKHFAFFEAYCLDCHDTDTQKGKVDLETLSFNVTSIQQAELWQKVLDAMNAGEMPPEKKTQPKNAEKADFLSDLAQTMVLARKKLSDSGGQITLRRLNRREYQNTIESLTGVSLNVDSLPPDGGSGTFDTVGASQFISSDQFEQYLALGRTAIDEAFARHSTLDKPAKTFRMEPEESVNPKNLEIIK
;
A
#
# COMPACT_ATOMS: atom_id res chain seq x y z
N MET A 1 9.72 -62.11 43.53
CA MET A 1 8.75 -61.04 43.84
C MET A 1 9.36 -59.71 43.42
N ALA A 2 8.92 -59.14 42.29
CA ALA A 2 9.23 -57.77 41.90
C ALA A 2 8.04 -57.25 41.09
N HIS A 3 7.20 -56.43 41.73
CA HIS A 3 6.11 -55.71 41.09
C HIS A 3 6.69 -54.49 40.38
N TRP A 4 6.46 -54.36 39.08
CA TRP A 4 6.66 -53.10 38.36
C TRP A 4 5.28 -52.50 38.05
N LEU A 5 5.04 -51.34 38.65
CA LEU A 5 3.85 -50.51 38.52
C LEU A 5 3.75 -49.97 37.08
N PHE A 6 2.64 -50.25 36.40
CA PHE A 6 2.27 -49.58 35.15
C PHE A 6 1.77 -48.16 35.47
N LEU A 7 2.55 -47.13 35.12
CA LEU A 7 2.06 -45.76 35.03
C LEU A 7 1.31 -45.60 33.70
N ALA A 8 -0.02 -45.45 33.76
CA ALA A 8 -0.83 -45.05 32.63
C ALA A 8 -0.63 -43.54 32.37
N GLY A 9 0.07 -43.20 31.29
CA GLY A 9 0.22 -41.83 30.82
C GLY A 9 -1.08 -41.33 30.19
N PHE A 10 -1.71 -40.34 30.84
CA PHE A 10 -2.88 -39.64 30.33
C PHE A 10 -2.42 -38.64 29.25
N LEU A 11 -2.48 -39.03 27.99
CA LEU A 11 -2.25 -38.14 26.84
C LEU A 11 -3.47 -37.21 26.69
N ALA A 12 -3.35 -36.00 27.22
CA ALA A 12 -4.30 -34.92 26.96
C ALA A 12 -4.14 -34.45 25.49
N ALA A 13 -5.08 -34.84 24.63
CA ALA A 13 -5.17 -34.34 23.27
C ALA A 13 -5.67 -32.88 23.30
N CYS A 14 -4.75 -31.92 23.25
CA CYS A 14 -5.09 -30.54 22.91
C CYS A 14 -5.55 -30.50 21.45
N GLY A 15 -6.85 -30.40 21.22
CA GLY A 15 -7.42 -30.12 19.91
C GLY A 15 -6.99 -28.73 19.47
N VAL A 16 -6.20 -28.65 18.40
CA VAL A 16 -5.87 -27.39 17.74
C VAL A 16 -7.13 -26.93 17.01
N ALA A 17 -7.82 -25.93 17.56
CA ALA A 17 -8.91 -25.27 16.86
C ALA A 17 -8.30 -24.49 15.67
N GLN A 18 -8.44 -25.02 14.46
CA GLN A 18 -8.20 -24.25 13.25
C GLN A 18 -9.23 -23.12 13.21
N ALA A 19 -8.75 -21.88 13.31
CA ALA A 19 -9.56 -20.72 13.00
C ALA A 19 -9.92 -20.80 11.52
N VAL A 20 -11.20 -21.06 11.22
CA VAL A 20 -11.72 -20.95 9.85
C VAL A 20 -11.56 -19.50 9.44
N GLU A 21 -10.76 -19.26 8.41
CA GLU A 21 -10.60 -17.90 7.91
C GLU A 21 -11.95 -17.38 7.42
N PRO A 22 -12.39 -16.18 7.86
CA PRO A 22 -13.68 -15.65 7.46
C PRO A 22 -13.73 -15.50 5.94
N GLU A 23 -14.70 -16.17 5.31
CA GLU A 23 -14.96 -16.05 3.88
C GLU A 23 -15.67 -14.72 3.57
N VAL A 24 -15.34 -14.13 2.42
CA VAL A 24 -15.95 -12.86 2.00
C VAL A 24 -17.12 -13.18 1.10
N HIS A 25 -18.32 -13.04 1.65
CA HIS A 25 -19.55 -13.34 0.93
C HIS A 25 -20.35 -12.06 0.68
N PHE A 26 -20.83 -11.93 -0.55
CA PHE A 26 -21.94 -11.06 -0.86
C PHE A 26 -23.26 -11.75 -0.44
N PRO A 27 -24.18 -11.09 0.30
CA PRO A 27 -25.37 -11.75 0.81
C PRO A 27 -26.27 -12.33 -0.30
N LYS A 28 -26.60 -13.62 -0.19
CA LYS A 28 -27.44 -14.33 -1.17
C LYS A 28 -28.85 -13.74 -1.34
N LYS A 29 -29.33 -12.93 -0.39
CA LYS A 29 -30.61 -12.21 -0.50
C LYS A 29 -30.68 -11.32 -1.76
N HIS A 30 -29.52 -10.91 -2.29
CA HIS A 30 -29.40 -10.06 -3.48
C HIS A 30 -29.40 -10.83 -4.81
N PHE A 31 -29.53 -12.16 -4.80
CA PHE A 31 -29.51 -12.95 -6.04
C PHE A 31 -30.64 -12.53 -7.00
N ALA A 32 -31.86 -12.38 -6.50
CA ALA A 32 -33.00 -11.96 -7.32
C ALA A 32 -32.82 -10.53 -7.89
N PHE A 33 -32.19 -9.63 -7.13
CA PHE A 33 -31.84 -8.29 -7.61
C PHE A 33 -30.84 -8.38 -8.78
N PHE A 34 -29.79 -9.18 -8.59
CA PHE A 34 -28.73 -9.35 -9.57
C PHE A 34 -29.25 -9.97 -10.88
N GLU A 35 -30.11 -10.98 -10.76
CA GLU A 35 -30.77 -11.61 -11.90
C GLU A 35 -31.66 -10.61 -12.65
N ALA A 36 -32.49 -9.85 -11.93
CA ALA A 36 -33.45 -8.93 -12.55
C ALA A 36 -32.83 -7.69 -13.21
N TYR A 37 -31.72 -7.17 -12.67
CA TYR A 37 -31.18 -5.88 -13.09
C TYR A 37 -29.79 -5.94 -13.76
N CYS A 38 -29.09 -7.08 -13.66
CA CYS A 38 -27.73 -7.24 -14.23
C CYS A 38 -27.68 -8.26 -15.36
N LEU A 39 -28.25 -9.45 -15.16
CA LEU A 39 -28.04 -10.59 -16.07
C LEU A 39 -28.77 -10.46 -17.42
N ASP A 40 -29.82 -9.64 -17.50
CA ASP A 40 -30.50 -9.28 -18.77
C ASP A 40 -29.59 -8.67 -19.86
N CYS A 41 -28.41 -8.19 -19.48
CA CYS A 41 -27.47 -7.51 -20.37
C CYS A 41 -26.02 -7.98 -20.24
N HIS A 42 -25.66 -8.55 -19.09
CA HIS A 42 -24.30 -8.95 -18.74
C HIS A 42 -24.21 -10.45 -18.44
N ASP A 43 -24.94 -11.26 -19.19
CA ASP A 43 -24.80 -12.72 -19.19
C ASP A 43 -23.73 -13.18 -20.19
N THR A 44 -23.47 -14.50 -20.23
CA THR A 44 -22.47 -15.10 -21.12
C THR A 44 -22.82 -14.90 -22.60
N ASP A 45 -24.10 -14.78 -22.94
CA ASP A 45 -24.57 -14.68 -24.33
C ASP A 45 -24.55 -13.23 -24.85
N THR A 46 -24.97 -12.25 -24.05
CA THR A 46 -25.12 -10.85 -24.47
C THR A 46 -23.86 -10.03 -24.21
N GLN A 47 -23.19 -10.23 -23.07
CA GLN A 47 -21.95 -9.56 -22.64
C GLN A 47 -21.85 -8.07 -22.99
N LYS A 48 -22.89 -7.25 -22.72
CA LYS A 48 -22.82 -5.82 -23.05
C LYS A 48 -21.64 -5.16 -22.36
N GLY A 49 -20.96 -4.29 -23.10
CA GLY A 49 -19.73 -3.65 -22.61
C GLY A 49 -18.55 -4.61 -22.43
N LYS A 50 -18.60 -5.82 -22.99
CA LYS A 50 -17.61 -6.90 -22.81
C LYS A 50 -17.49 -7.34 -21.35
N VAL A 51 -18.61 -7.36 -20.63
CA VAL A 51 -18.70 -7.76 -19.24
C VAL A 51 -19.68 -8.92 -19.13
N ASP A 52 -19.17 -10.04 -18.61
CA ASP A 52 -19.94 -11.22 -18.21
C ASP A 52 -19.97 -11.28 -16.68
N LEU A 53 -21.18 -11.32 -16.13
CA LEU A 53 -21.49 -11.39 -14.70
C LEU A 53 -22.15 -12.73 -14.31
N GLU A 54 -22.49 -13.59 -15.28
CA GLU A 54 -23.17 -14.86 -15.01
C GLU A 54 -22.27 -15.83 -14.23
N THR A 55 -20.97 -15.80 -14.53
CA THR A 55 -19.95 -16.60 -13.84
C THR A 55 -19.43 -15.94 -12.56
N LEU A 56 -19.90 -14.74 -12.21
CA LEU A 56 -19.42 -14.00 -11.04
C LEU A 56 -19.99 -14.57 -9.73
N SER A 57 -19.11 -15.21 -8.97
CA SER A 57 -19.44 -15.79 -7.67
C SER A 57 -19.77 -14.72 -6.61
N PHE A 58 -20.78 -15.02 -5.78
CA PHE A 58 -21.07 -14.26 -4.56
C PHE A 58 -20.09 -14.59 -3.43
N ASN A 59 -19.26 -15.63 -3.56
CA ASN A 59 -18.08 -15.86 -2.72
C ASN A 59 -16.86 -15.22 -3.39
N VAL A 60 -16.34 -14.14 -2.81
CA VAL A 60 -15.26 -13.34 -3.37
C VAL A 60 -13.93 -13.88 -2.84
N THR A 61 -13.23 -14.64 -3.67
CA THR A 61 -12.00 -15.35 -3.30
C THR A 61 -10.77 -14.85 -4.04
N SER A 62 -10.91 -14.05 -5.10
CA SER A 62 -9.80 -13.53 -5.88
C SER A 62 -9.88 -12.01 -6.10
N ILE A 63 -8.73 -11.40 -6.38
CA ILE A 63 -8.63 -9.97 -6.71
C ILE A 63 -9.48 -9.65 -7.95
N GLN A 64 -9.48 -10.53 -8.96
CA GLN A 64 -10.24 -10.34 -10.19
C GLN A 64 -11.76 -10.32 -9.95
N GLN A 65 -12.26 -11.17 -9.04
CA GLN A 65 -13.67 -11.13 -8.63
C GLN A 65 -14.01 -9.85 -7.87
N ALA A 66 -13.13 -9.44 -6.95
CA ALA A 66 -13.32 -8.20 -6.20
C ALA A 66 -13.31 -6.96 -7.12
N GLU A 67 -12.41 -6.91 -8.10
CA GLU A 67 -12.38 -5.86 -9.11
C GLU A 67 -13.67 -5.81 -9.94
N LEU A 68 -14.22 -6.96 -10.32
CA LEU A 68 -15.45 -7.00 -11.08
C LEU A 68 -16.66 -6.53 -10.25
N TRP A 69 -16.75 -6.97 -8.99
CA TRP A 69 -17.77 -6.48 -8.04
C TRP A 69 -17.62 -4.97 -7.75
N GLN A 70 -16.39 -4.46 -7.66
CA GLN A 70 -16.14 -3.03 -7.49
C GLN A 70 -16.64 -2.24 -8.70
N LYS A 71 -16.43 -2.72 -9.93
CA LYS A 71 -16.99 -2.09 -11.13
C LYS A 71 -18.53 -2.05 -11.11
N VAL A 72 -19.18 -3.12 -10.64
CA VAL A 72 -20.64 -3.15 -10.46
C VAL A 72 -21.08 -2.07 -9.45
N LEU A 73 -20.39 -1.99 -8.31
CA LEU A 73 -20.64 -0.97 -7.28
C LEU A 73 -20.50 0.45 -7.85
N ASP A 74 -19.43 0.72 -8.59
CA ASP A 74 -19.13 2.03 -9.16
C ASP A 74 -20.17 2.43 -10.22
N ALA A 75 -20.50 1.53 -11.15
CA ALA A 75 -21.49 1.78 -12.21
C ALA A 75 -22.90 2.06 -11.63
N MET A 76 -23.29 1.32 -10.59
CA MET A 76 -24.57 1.53 -9.92
C MET A 76 -24.61 2.84 -9.11
N ASN A 77 -23.52 3.21 -8.45
CA ASN A 77 -23.39 4.48 -7.73
C ASN A 77 -23.39 5.68 -8.69
N ALA A 78 -22.74 5.55 -9.85
CA ALA A 78 -22.74 6.56 -10.91
C ALA A 78 -24.11 6.73 -11.57
N GLY A 79 -25.04 5.78 -11.37
CA GLY A 79 -26.35 5.79 -12.01
C GLY A 79 -26.29 5.39 -13.49
N GLU A 80 -25.17 4.83 -13.95
CA GLU A 80 -25.02 4.32 -15.31
C GLU A 80 -25.78 3.01 -15.51
N MET A 81 -25.92 2.23 -14.43
CA MET A 81 -26.63 0.96 -14.43
C MET A 81 -27.79 0.94 -13.42
N PRO A 82 -28.92 0.32 -13.79
CA PRO A 82 -29.30 -0.06 -15.16
C PRO A 82 -29.47 1.18 -16.07
N PRO A 83 -29.33 1.07 -17.41
CA PRO A 83 -29.53 2.22 -18.30
C PRO A 83 -30.96 2.78 -18.21
N GLU A 84 -31.15 4.07 -18.50
CA GLU A 84 -32.46 4.76 -18.35
C GLU A 84 -33.63 4.07 -19.07
N LYS A 85 -33.36 3.36 -20.18
CA LYS A 85 -34.37 2.63 -20.97
C LYS A 85 -34.72 1.25 -20.41
N LYS A 86 -34.12 0.84 -19.29
CA LYS A 86 -34.33 -0.44 -18.63
C LYS A 86 -35.00 -0.25 -17.28
N THR A 87 -35.59 -1.32 -16.77
CA THR A 87 -36.26 -1.35 -15.47
C THR A 87 -35.28 -0.91 -14.39
N GLN A 88 -35.65 0.13 -13.65
CA GLN A 88 -34.86 0.66 -12.55
C GLN A 88 -35.30 0.00 -11.23
N PRO A 89 -34.35 -0.37 -10.35
CA PRO A 89 -34.68 -0.84 -9.01
C PRO A 89 -35.33 0.26 -8.17
N LYS A 90 -36.11 -0.14 -7.17
CA LYS A 90 -36.64 0.82 -6.18
C LYS A 90 -35.51 1.40 -5.35
N ASN A 91 -35.60 2.68 -4.96
CA ASN A 91 -34.55 3.35 -4.19
C ASN A 91 -34.12 2.59 -2.92
N ALA A 92 -35.06 2.03 -2.16
CA ALA A 92 -34.76 1.26 -0.96
C ALA A 92 -34.01 -0.05 -1.26
N GLU A 93 -34.40 -0.71 -2.35
CA GLU A 93 -33.79 -1.96 -2.81
C GLU A 93 -32.36 -1.72 -3.32
N LYS A 94 -32.18 -0.67 -4.14
CA LYS A 94 -30.87 -0.21 -4.61
C LYS A 94 -29.95 0.16 -3.44
N ALA A 95 -30.46 0.86 -2.43
CA ALA A 95 -29.68 1.24 -1.26
C ALA A 95 -29.23 0.02 -0.43
N ASP A 96 -30.12 -0.95 -0.21
CA ASP A 96 -29.78 -2.19 0.51
C ASP A 96 -28.70 -3.00 -0.23
N PHE A 97 -28.84 -3.13 -1.56
CA PHE A 97 -27.83 -3.78 -2.41
C PHE A 97 -26.46 -3.09 -2.33
N LEU A 98 -26.43 -1.77 -2.50
CA LEU A 98 -25.17 -1.00 -2.50
C LEU A 98 -24.49 -0.98 -1.13
N SER A 99 -25.28 -0.92 -0.05
CA SER A 99 -24.75 -0.96 1.31
C SER A 99 -24.02 -2.28 1.58
N ASP A 100 -24.67 -3.41 1.27
CA ASP A 100 -24.07 -4.72 1.48
C ASP A 100 -22.89 -4.95 0.53
N LEU A 101 -22.99 -4.52 -0.73
CA LEU A 101 -21.89 -4.67 -1.69
C LEU A 101 -20.67 -3.85 -1.26
N ALA A 102 -20.86 -2.61 -0.81
CA ALA A 102 -19.79 -1.78 -0.27
C ALA A 102 -19.13 -2.45 0.95
N GLN A 103 -19.92 -3.00 1.88
CA GLN A 103 -19.38 -3.72 3.03
C GLN A 103 -18.60 -4.98 2.60
N THR A 104 -19.11 -5.76 1.64
CA THR A 104 -18.41 -6.91 1.07
C THR A 104 -17.10 -6.47 0.43
N MET A 105 -17.04 -5.35 -0.29
CA MET A 105 -15.80 -4.85 -0.90
C MET A 105 -14.78 -4.38 0.13
N VAL A 106 -15.21 -3.79 1.25
CA VAL A 106 -14.31 -3.47 2.38
C VAL A 106 -13.70 -4.74 2.95
N LEU A 107 -14.50 -5.80 3.15
CA LEU A 107 -14.02 -7.09 3.62
C LEU A 107 -13.10 -7.78 2.61
N ALA A 108 -13.45 -7.73 1.31
CA ALA A 108 -12.64 -8.27 0.22
C ALA A 108 -11.27 -7.59 0.19
N ARG A 109 -11.24 -6.25 0.21
CA ARG A 109 -10.00 -5.48 0.23
C ARG A 109 -9.13 -5.82 1.42
N LYS A 110 -9.73 -5.98 2.61
CA LYS A 110 -9.00 -6.41 3.79
C LYS A 110 -8.40 -7.79 3.56
N LYS A 111 -9.19 -8.78 3.15
CA LYS A 111 -8.70 -10.16 3.00
C LYS A 111 -7.68 -10.35 1.86
N LEU A 112 -7.91 -9.68 0.72
CA LEU A 112 -7.16 -9.89 -0.53
C LEU A 112 -6.03 -8.89 -0.73
N SER A 113 -5.77 -7.99 0.23
CA SER A 113 -4.59 -7.14 0.20
C SER A 113 -3.31 -8.00 0.15
N ASP A 114 -2.24 -7.50 -0.47
CA ASP A 114 -0.90 -8.12 -0.44
C ASP A 114 -0.42 -8.51 0.97
N SER A 115 -0.96 -7.84 1.99
CA SER A 115 -0.67 -8.08 3.41
C SER A 115 -1.62 -9.07 4.09
N GLY A 116 -2.60 -9.63 3.39
CA GLY A 116 -3.70 -10.41 3.96
C GLY A 116 -4.58 -9.60 4.92
N GLY A 117 -4.54 -8.27 4.84
CA GLY A 117 -5.30 -7.37 5.72
C GLY A 117 -4.66 -7.13 7.07
N GLN A 118 -3.41 -7.58 7.26
CA GLN A 118 -2.59 -7.20 8.40
C GLN A 118 -1.82 -5.92 8.06
N ILE A 119 -1.86 -4.92 8.93
CA ILE A 119 -0.99 -3.75 8.77
C ILE A 119 0.43 -4.23 9.05
N THR A 120 1.21 -4.50 8.00
CA THR A 120 2.62 -4.81 8.16
C THR A 120 3.37 -3.52 8.48
N LEU A 121 4.07 -3.49 9.61
CA LEU A 121 5.03 -2.42 9.88
C LEU A 121 6.12 -2.52 8.83
N ARG A 122 6.18 -1.54 7.93
CA ARG A 122 7.21 -1.42 6.91
C ARG A 122 8.21 -0.33 7.28
N ARG A 123 9.49 -0.53 6.94
CA ARG A 123 10.47 0.56 6.94
C ARG A 123 10.19 1.54 5.79
N LEU A 124 10.70 2.76 5.91
CA LEU A 124 10.80 3.64 4.75
C LEU A 124 11.79 3.03 3.75
N ASN A 125 11.47 3.08 2.46
CA ASN A 125 12.43 2.71 1.42
C ASN A 125 13.54 3.78 1.33
N ARG A 126 14.65 3.50 0.63
CA ARG A 126 15.81 4.41 0.54
C ARG A 126 15.40 5.80 0.07
N ARG A 127 14.59 5.87 -1.00
CA ARG A 127 14.09 7.13 -1.58
C ARG A 127 13.19 7.88 -0.60
N GLU A 128 12.26 7.18 0.04
CA GLU A 128 11.36 7.74 1.04
C GLU A 128 12.14 8.29 2.24
N TYR A 129 13.14 7.55 2.73
CA TYR A 129 13.98 7.98 3.83
C TYR A 129 14.79 9.23 3.47
N GLN A 130 15.46 9.24 2.32
CA GLN A 130 16.22 10.38 1.82
C GLN A 130 15.34 11.64 1.74
N ASN A 131 14.19 11.55 1.07
CA ASN A 131 13.27 12.67 0.90
C ASN A 131 12.70 13.15 2.24
N THR A 132 12.44 12.23 3.18
CA THR A 132 11.92 12.58 4.50
C THR A 132 12.96 13.35 5.32
N ILE A 133 14.19 12.87 5.35
CA ILE A 133 15.28 13.55 6.05
C ILE A 133 15.55 14.93 5.45
N GLU A 134 15.63 15.02 4.11
CA GLU A 134 15.85 16.29 3.44
C GLU A 134 14.71 17.29 3.68
N SER A 135 13.46 16.82 3.67
CA SER A 135 12.30 17.67 3.99
C SER A 135 12.30 18.17 5.43
N LEU A 136 12.72 17.33 6.39
CA LEU A 136 12.71 17.68 7.81
C LEU A 136 13.91 18.55 8.23
N THR A 137 15.08 18.33 7.64
CA THR A 137 16.35 18.93 8.10
C THR A 137 17.02 19.82 7.07
N GLY A 138 16.61 19.77 5.80
CA GLY A 138 17.30 20.42 4.68
C GLY A 138 18.62 19.74 4.28
N VAL A 139 18.93 18.57 4.85
CA VAL A 139 20.16 17.82 4.57
C VAL A 139 19.86 16.66 3.62
N SER A 140 20.51 16.65 2.45
CA SER A 140 20.49 15.50 1.55
C SER A 140 21.61 14.51 1.93
N LEU A 141 21.24 13.26 2.19
CA LEU A 141 22.16 12.19 2.57
C LEU A 141 22.33 11.17 1.44
N ASN A 142 23.51 10.53 1.38
CA ASN A 142 23.65 9.28 0.64
C ASN A 142 23.01 8.14 1.45
N VAL A 143 22.05 7.44 0.84
CA VAL A 143 21.28 6.35 1.46
C VAL A 143 21.62 4.96 0.88
N ASP A 144 22.70 4.84 0.10
CA ASP A 144 23.11 3.59 -0.54
C ASP A 144 23.53 2.51 0.47
N SER A 145 23.95 2.94 1.66
CA SER A 145 24.31 2.06 2.78
C SER A 145 23.11 1.39 3.42
N LEU A 146 21.89 1.90 3.21
CA LEU A 146 20.66 1.26 3.70
C LEU A 146 20.39 -0.04 2.93
N PRO A 147 19.57 -0.95 3.45
CA PRO A 147 19.19 -2.17 2.74
C PRO A 147 18.51 -1.85 1.39
N PRO A 148 18.70 -2.70 0.37
CA PRO A 148 17.97 -2.54 -0.88
C PRO A 148 16.47 -2.74 -0.66
N ASP A 149 15.66 -2.00 -1.42
CA ASP A 149 14.19 -2.01 -1.33
C ASP A 149 13.53 -3.04 -2.28
N GLY A 150 14.37 -3.78 -3.02
CA GLY A 150 13.93 -4.78 -3.97
C GLY A 150 13.28 -5.98 -3.28
N GLY A 151 12.00 -6.19 -3.54
CA GLY A 151 11.22 -7.36 -3.16
C GLY A 151 10.75 -8.17 -4.36
N SER A 152 9.81 -9.09 -4.16
CA SER A 152 9.20 -9.94 -5.20
C SER A 152 8.24 -9.21 -6.16
N GLY A 153 8.46 -7.92 -6.44
CA GLY A 153 7.57 -7.09 -7.27
C GLY A 153 8.31 -6.00 -8.05
N THR A 154 7.57 -5.32 -8.93
CA THR A 154 8.10 -4.26 -9.82
C THR A 154 8.33 -2.92 -9.11
N PHE A 155 7.71 -2.71 -7.94
CA PHE A 155 7.75 -1.45 -7.20
C PHE A 155 8.58 -1.57 -5.91
N ASP A 156 9.23 -0.48 -5.53
CA ASP A 156 10.02 -0.34 -4.30
C ASP A 156 9.19 0.10 -3.09
N THR A 157 7.85 0.05 -3.19
CA THR A 157 6.89 0.40 -2.13
C THR A 157 6.11 -0.80 -1.59
N VAL A 158 6.48 -2.03 -1.99
CA VAL A 158 5.81 -3.26 -1.56
C VAL A 158 6.12 -3.52 -0.09
N GLY A 159 5.21 -3.13 0.80
CA GLY A 159 5.39 -3.21 2.26
C GLY A 159 5.63 -4.63 2.78
N ALA A 160 5.12 -5.65 2.09
CA ALA A 160 5.36 -7.06 2.42
C ALA A 160 6.82 -7.51 2.22
N SER A 161 7.67 -6.72 1.57
CA SER A 161 9.11 -6.98 1.42
C SER A 161 9.98 -6.01 2.23
N GLN A 162 9.37 -5.09 2.97
CA GLN A 162 10.05 -4.01 3.68
C GLN A 162 10.06 -4.20 5.20
N PHE A 163 10.40 -5.41 5.64
CA PHE A 163 10.59 -5.67 7.06
C PHE A 163 11.83 -4.92 7.57
N ILE A 164 11.81 -4.58 8.87
CA ILE A 164 12.95 -3.95 9.56
C ILE A 164 13.60 -4.97 10.50
N SER A 165 14.88 -5.25 10.30
CA SER A 165 15.68 -6.03 11.25
C SER A 165 16.36 -5.11 12.27
N SER A 166 16.87 -5.69 13.38
CA SER A 166 17.59 -4.93 14.40
C SER A 166 18.81 -4.20 13.83
N ASP A 167 19.57 -4.84 12.94
CA ASP A 167 20.73 -4.24 12.29
C ASP A 167 20.33 -3.06 11.39
N GLN A 168 19.24 -3.22 10.64
CA GLN A 168 18.73 -2.16 9.78
C GLN A 168 18.28 -0.96 10.62
N PHE A 169 17.63 -1.18 11.77
CA PHE A 169 17.27 -0.10 12.66
C PHE A 169 18.48 0.75 13.08
N GLU A 170 19.61 0.11 13.41
CA GLU A 170 20.86 0.81 13.73
C GLU A 170 21.42 1.59 12.53
N GLN A 171 21.36 1.03 11.31
CA GLN A 171 21.80 1.74 10.10
C GLN A 171 20.98 3.02 9.85
N TYR A 172 19.66 2.96 10.02
CA TYR A 172 18.78 4.13 9.87
C TYR A 172 19.10 5.16 10.95
N LEU A 173 19.26 4.73 12.20
CA LEU A 173 19.61 5.61 13.31
C LEU A 173 20.96 6.31 13.09
N ALA A 174 21.96 5.58 12.59
CA ALA A 174 23.28 6.13 12.29
C ALA A 174 23.20 7.22 11.22
N LEU A 175 22.48 6.98 10.11
CA LEU A 175 22.26 8.02 9.10
C LEU A 175 21.47 9.21 9.63
N GLY A 176 20.46 8.96 10.46
CA GLY A 176 19.67 10.00 11.11
C GLY A 176 20.53 10.92 11.98
N ARG A 177 21.46 10.36 12.76
CA ARG A 177 22.43 11.14 13.55
C ARG A 177 23.30 12.01 12.67
N THR A 178 23.87 11.46 11.60
CA THR A 178 24.66 12.23 10.63
C THR A 178 23.88 13.40 10.04
N ALA A 179 22.59 13.19 9.68
CA ALA A 179 21.75 14.28 9.19
C ALA A 179 21.55 15.40 10.22
N ILE A 180 21.32 15.04 11.48
CA ILE A 180 21.10 16.01 12.55
C ILE A 180 22.38 16.80 12.85
N ASP A 181 23.53 16.13 12.90
CA ASP A 181 24.82 16.79 13.12
C ASP A 181 25.13 17.80 12.00
N GLU A 182 24.90 17.41 10.74
CA GLU A 182 25.05 18.28 9.57
C GLU A 182 24.04 19.44 9.59
N ALA A 183 22.79 19.18 9.99
CA ALA A 183 21.76 20.21 10.10
C ALA A 183 22.13 21.27 11.16
N PHE A 184 22.61 20.84 12.33
CA PHE A 184 23.10 21.76 13.37
C PHE A 184 24.34 22.52 12.91
N ALA A 185 25.28 21.88 12.23
CA ALA A 185 26.45 22.54 11.67
C ALA A 185 26.05 23.64 10.69
N ARG A 186 25.11 23.36 9.76
CA ARG A 186 24.56 24.37 8.83
C ARG A 186 23.84 25.49 9.57
N HIS A 187 23.03 25.17 10.57
CA HIS A 187 22.31 26.18 11.33
C HIS A 187 23.28 27.10 12.09
N SER A 188 24.36 26.56 12.66
CA SER A 188 25.38 27.34 13.37
C SER A 188 26.17 28.31 12.49
N THR A 189 26.14 28.15 11.16
CA THR A 189 26.79 29.07 10.23
C THR A 189 25.85 30.13 9.67
N LEU A 190 24.53 29.98 9.82
CA LEU A 190 23.54 30.97 9.37
C LEU A 190 23.69 32.31 10.11
N ASP A 191 24.06 32.29 11.39
CA ASP A 191 24.28 33.50 12.19
C ASP A 191 25.59 34.23 11.82
N LYS A 192 26.44 33.64 10.99
CA LYS A 192 27.68 34.28 10.54
C LYS A 192 27.36 35.23 9.39
N PRO A 193 27.77 36.51 9.46
CA PRO A 193 27.51 37.44 8.38
C PRO A 193 28.14 36.93 7.07
N ALA A 194 27.33 36.89 6.01
CA ALA A 194 27.80 36.53 4.69
C ALA A 194 28.93 37.49 4.28
N LYS A 195 30.13 36.95 4.04
CA LYS A 195 31.23 37.74 3.50
C LYS A 195 31.00 37.90 2.00
N THR A 196 30.51 39.07 1.60
CA THR A 196 30.47 39.45 0.18
C THR A 196 31.89 39.81 -0.24
N PHE A 197 32.55 38.93 -0.97
CA PHE A 197 33.80 39.25 -1.65
C PHE A 197 33.49 39.89 -2.99
N ARG A 198 33.67 41.22 -3.07
CA ARG A 198 33.56 41.96 -4.33
C ARG A 198 34.96 42.05 -4.92
N MET A 199 35.15 41.40 -6.06
CA MET A 199 36.39 41.44 -6.83
C MET A 199 36.12 42.30 -8.05
N GLU A 200 36.70 43.49 -8.10
CA GLU A 200 36.67 44.32 -9.31
C GLU A 200 37.70 43.74 -10.30
N PRO A 201 37.25 43.23 -11.47
CA PRO A 201 38.16 42.62 -12.44
C PRO A 201 39.29 43.55 -12.88
N GLU A 202 39.05 44.87 -12.88
CA GLU A 202 40.03 45.91 -13.18
C GLU A 202 41.16 46.04 -12.15
N GLU A 203 40.92 45.73 -10.87
CA GLU A 203 41.93 45.81 -9.80
C GLU A 203 42.62 44.46 -9.57
N SER A 204 41.99 43.36 -9.97
CA SER A 204 42.52 42.01 -9.84
C SER A 204 43.10 41.47 -11.15
N VAL A 205 44.00 42.22 -11.78
CA VAL A 205 44.72 41.74 -12.96
C VAL A 205 45.69 40.63 -12.52
N ASN A 206 45.58 39.44 -13.13
CA ASN A 206 46.58 38.39 -12.97
C ASN A 206 47.95 38.97 -13.35
N PRO A 207 48.99 38.89 -12.50
CA PRO A 207 50.29 39.48 -12.81
C PRO A 207 50.90 38.99 -14.14
N LYS A 208 50.52 37.80 -14.64
CA LYS A 208 50.89 37.33 -16.00
C LYS A 208 50.32 38.18 -17.14
N ASN A 209 49.17 38.82 -16.94
CA ASN A 209 48.53 39.66 -17.96
C ASN A 209 49.15 41.06 -18.04
N LEU A 210 49.95 41.47 -17.04
CA LEU A 210 50.68 42.75 -17.07
C LEU A 210 51.88 42.71 -18.03
N GLU A 211 52.43 41.53 -18.33
CA GLU A 211 53.54 41.35 -19.27
C GLU A 211 53.11 41.41 -20.74
N ILE A 212 51.83 41.21 -21.04
CA ILE A 212 51.28 41.22 -22.41
C ILE A 212 50.94 42.65 -22.88
N ILE A 213 50.88 43.62 -21.96
CA ILE A 213 50.43 45.01 -22.24
C ILE A 213 51.63 46.00 -22.36
N LYS A 214 52.87 45.53 -22.24
CA LYS A 214 54.09 46.32 -22.54
C LYS A 214 54.64 45.99 -23.91
#